data_AF-A0A1F9U801-F1
#
_entry.id   AF-A0A1F9U801-F1
#
_cell.length_a   1.000
_cell.length_b   1.000
_cell.length_c   1.000
_cell.angle_alpha   90.00
_cell.angle_beta   90.00
_cell.angle_gamma   90.00
#
_symmetry.space_group_name_H-M   'P 1'
#
loop_
_entity.id
_entity.type
_entity.pdbx_description
1 polymer ?
#
loop_
_entity_poly.entity_id
_entity_poly.type
_entity_poly.pdbx_seq_one_letter_code
_entity_poly.pdbx_strand_id
1 'polypeptide(L)' 'MPAKVTVTLKDSVLEVKGPQGTLTRILSDAIAVEIGKDQIVLSQKDKENPNAPGLHGLTRTLIANMIQGVVEPWK' A
#
# COMPACT_ATOMS: atom_id res chain seq x y z
N MET A 1 -7.75 -1.48 10.21
CA MET A 1 -7.54 -2.44 9.08
C MET A 1 -8.61 -3.54 9.10
N PRO A 2 -9.11 -4.06 7.96
CA PRO A 2 -10.01 -5.22 7.98
C PRO A 2 -9.28 -6.44 8.57
N ALA A 3 -9.87 -7.09 9.57
CA ALA A 3 -9.25 -8.06 10.48
C ALA A 3 -8.65 -9.34 9.84
N LYS A 4 -8.70 -9.47 8.51
CA LYS A 4 -8.15 -10.62 7.75
C LYS A 4 -7.13 -10.21 6.68
N VAL A 5 -6.66 -8.96 6.68
CA VAL A 5 -5.66 -8.49 5.71
C VAL A 5 -4.32 -8.25 6.39
N THR A 6 -3.29 -8.95 5.90
CA THR A 6 -1.91 -8.77 6.33
C THR A 6 -1.17 -8.00 5.24
N VAL A 7 -0.65 -6.84 5.57
CA VAL A 7 0.20 -6.05 4.67
C VAL A 7 1.63 -6.18 5.15
N THR A 8 2.55 -6.45 4.23
CA THR A 8 3.98 -6.57 4.49
C THR A 8 4.72 -5.66 3.53
N LEU A 9 5.68 -4.89 4.03
CA LEU A 9 6.59 -4.10 3.20
C LEU A 9 7.99 -4.70 3.32
N LYS A 10 8.58 -5.09 2.19
CA LYS A 10 9.99 -5.50 2.09
C LYS A 10 10.70 -4.58 1.11
N ASP A 11 11.55 -3.70 1.63
CA ASP A 11 12.39 -2.78 0.85
C ASP A 11 11.57 -1.78 0.02
N SER A 12 11.13 -2.20 -1.16
CA SER A 12 10.24 -1.47 -2.08
C SER A 12 9.07 -2.34 -2.57
N VAL A 13 8.92 -3.56 -2.05
CA VAL A 13 7.84 -4.48 -2.44
C VAL A 13 6.80 -4.52 -1.34
N LEU A 14 5.58 -4.11 -1.68
CA LEU A 14 4.40 -4.26 -0.85
C LEU A 14 3.68 -5.55 -1.19
N GLU A 15 3.44 -6.37 -0.17
CA GLU A 15 2.70 -7.63 -0.26
C GLU A 15 1.45 -7.53 0.61
N VAL A 16 0.27 -7.65 -0.01
CA VAL A 16 -1.04 -7.62 0.64
C VAL A 16 -1.63 -9.02 0.56
N LYS A 17 -1.79 -9.68 1.70
CA LYS A 17 -2.42 -10.99 1.84
C LYS A 17 -3.83 -10.83 2.42
N GLY A 18 -4.80 -11.49 1.82
CA GLY A 18 -6.15 -11.55 2.36
C GLY A 18 -6.87 -12.86 1.99
N PRO A 19 -8.17 -12.97 2.32
CA PRO A 19 -8.94 -14.20 2.15
C PRO A 19 -9.11 -14.63 0.68
N GLN A 20 -9.09 -13.69 -0.26
CA GLN A 20 -9.25 -13.97 -1.70
C GLN A 20 -7.92 -14.26 -2.41
N GLY A 21 -6.77 -13.97 -1.80
CA GLY A 21 -5.48 -14.16 -2.44
C GLY A 21 -4.37 -13.25 -1.90
N THR A 22 -3.25 -13.23 -2.62
CA THR A 22 -2.09 -12.39 -2.31
C THR A 22 -1.79 -11.49 -3.50
N LEU A 23 -1.70 -10.18 -3.27
CA LEU A 23 -1.23 -9.21 -4.26
C LEU A 23 0.14 -8.67 -3.86
N THR A 24 1.04 -8.60 -4.83
CA THR A 24 2.36 -7.98 -4.68
C THR A 24 2.50 -6.81 -5.64
N ARG A 25 3.10 -5.73 -5.17
CA ARG A 25 3.33 -4.52 -5.95
C ARG A 25 4.68 -3.92 -5.57
N ILE A 26 5.44 -3.54 -6.58
CA ILE A 26 6.66 -2.75 -6.39
C ILE A 26 6.25 -1.27 -6.26
N LEU A 27 6.62 -0.66 -5.15
CA LEU A 27 6.48 0.75 -4.85
C LEU A 27 7.77 1.50 -5.21
N SER A 28 7.64 2.78 -5.51
CA SER A 28 8.79 3.64 -5.77
C SER A 28 9.48 4.03 -4.46
N ASP A 29 10.81 4.05 -4.45
CA ASP A 29 11.61 4.37 -3.24
C ASP A 29 11.35 5.79 -2.69
N ALA A 30 10.80 6.69 -3.51
CA ALA A 30 10.40 8.04 -3.10
C ALA A 30 9.29 8.09 -2.04
N ILE A 31 8.56 6.98 -1.80
CA ILE A 31 7.48 6.88 -0.82
C ILE A 31 7.87 5.90 0.28
N ALA A 32 7.82 6.35 1.53
CA ALA A 32 7.89 5.50 2.71
C ALA A 32 6.48 5.03 3.11
N VAL A 33 6.36 3.76 3.46
CA VAL A 33 5.11 3.17 3.96
C VAL A 33 5.37 2.58 5.33
N GLU A 34 4.61 3.02 6.33
CA GLU A 34 4.66 2.48 7.68
C GLU A 34 3.35 1.75 7.99
N ILE A 35 3.47 0.46 8.33
CA ILE A 35 2.32 -0.40 8.61
C ILE A 35 2.17 -0.49 10.12
N GLY A 36 1.21 0.27 10.66
CA GLY A 36 0.82 0.20 12.06
C GLY A 36 -0.17 -0.93 12.34
N LYS A 37 -0.54 -1.13 13.61
CA LYS A 37 -1.48 -2.19 14.02
C LYS A 37 -2.90 -2.02 13.46
N ASP A 38 -3.32 -0.79 13.19
CA ASP A 38 -4.67 -0.52 12.66
C ASP A 38 -4.69 0.42 11.45
N GLN A 39 -3.58 1.10 11.16
CA GLN A 39 -3.49 2.10 10.10
C GLN A 39 -2.20 1.97 9.29
N ILE A 40 -2.28 2.30 8.00
CA ILE A 40 -1.12 2.42 7.11
C ILE A 40 -0.83 3.91 6.97
N VAL A 41 0.37 4.32 7.35
CA VAL A 41 0.84 5.69 7.19
C VAL A 41 1.72 5.73 5.95
N LEU A 42 1.45 6.70 5.08
CA LEU A 42 2.24 6.95 3.89
C LEU A 42 2.98 8.27 4.11
N SER A 43 4.29 8.25 3.91
CA SER A 43 5.17 9.39 4.10
C SER A 43 5.98 9.61 2.83
N GLN A 44 6.15 10.86 2.41
CA GLN A 44 7.05 11.18 1.31
C GLN A 44 8.48 11.17 1.84
N LYS A 45 9.37 10.32 1.29
CA LYS A 45 10.80 10.39 1.64
C LYS A 45 11.41 11.68 1.11
N ASP A 46 11.00 12.07 -0.09
CA ASP A 46 11.61 13.16 -0.85
C ASP A 46 10.58 14.27 -1.07
N LYS A 47 10.61 15.31 -0.23
CA LYS A 47 9.69 16.47 -0.33
C LYS A 47 10.08 17.44 -1.46
N GLU A 48 11.31 17.35 -1.96
CA GLU A 48 11.83 18.23 -3.01
C GLU A 48 11.49 17.73 -4.42
N ASN A 49 11.06 16.47 -4.54
CA ASN A 49 10.65 15.90 -5.81
C ASN A 49 9.23 16.38 -6.20
N PRO A 50 9.05 17.11 -7.33
CA PRO A 50 7.74 17.60 -7.77
C PRO A 50 6.74 16.48 -8.07
N ASN A 51 7.21 15.24 -8.30
CA ASN A 51 6.35 14.07 -8.52
C ASN A 51 5.90 13.38 -7.23
N ALA A 52 6.50 13.71 -6.08
CA ALA A 52 6.16 13.11 -4.78
C ALA A 52 4.67 13.18 -4.40
N PRO A 53 3.93 14.30 -4.61
CA PRO A 53 2.49 14.33 -4.32
C PRO A 53 1.67 13.40 -5.22
N GLY A 54 2.01 13.30 -6.51
CA GLY A 54 1.33 12.39 -7.46
C GLY A 54 1.58 10.92 -7.12
N LEU A 55 2.83 10.57 -6.81
CA LEU A 55 3.22 9.22 -6.39
C LEU A 55 2.57 8.83 -5.06
N HIS A 56 2.43 9.77 -4.13
CA HIS A 56 1.74 9.55 -2.87
C HIS A 56 0.25 9.22 -3.09
N GLY A 57 -0.44 10.01 -3.90
CA GLY A 57 -1.85 9.76 -4.24
C GLY A 57 -2.05 8.44 -4.96
N LEU A 58 -1.19 8.13 -5.93
CA LEU A 58 -1.21 6.87 -6.68
C LEU A 58 -1.01 5.66 -5.74
N THR A 59 0.02 5.72 -4.89
CA THR A 59 0.33 4.66 -3.92
C THR A 59 -0.81 4.44 -2.95
N ARG A 60 -1.41 5.51 -2.42
CA ARG A 60 -2.58 5.42 -1.53
C ARG A 60 -3.75 4.69 -2.19
N THR A 61 -4.11 5.07 -3.41
CA THR A 61 -5.23 4.44 -4.14
C THR A 61 -4.92 2.98 -4.46
N LEU A 62 -3.69 2.67 -4.86
CA LEU A 62 -3.27 1.30 -5.13
C LEU A 62 -3.38 0.40 -3.91
N ILE A 63 -2.94 0.87 -2.75
CA ILE A 63 -3.01 0.10 -1.50
C ILE A 63 -4.48 -0.12 -1.11
N ALA A 64 -5.31 0.92 -1.20
CA ALA A 64 -6.74 0.80 -0.94
C ALA A 64 -7.41 -0.22 -1.87
N ASN A 65 -7.11 -0.17 -3.17
CA ASN A 65 -7.64 -1.11 -4.16
C ASN A 65 -7.14 -2.54 -3.92
N MET A 66 -5.87 -2.73 -3.55
CA MET A 66 -5.34 -4.06 -3.21
C MET A 66 -6.01 -4.63 -1.97
N ILE A 67 -6.19 -3.83 -0.92
CA ILE A 67 -6.86 -4.26 0.32
C ILE A 67 -8.33 -4.60 0.06
N GLN A 68 -9.05 -3.74 -0.67
CA GLN A 68 -10.43 -3.99 -1.02
C GLN A 68 -10.56 -5.26 -1.88
N GLY A 69 -9.68 -5.42 -2.86
CA GLY A 69 -9.67 -6.57 -3.76
C GLY A 69 -9.38 -7.92 -3.10
N VAL A 70 -8.58 -7.94 -2.03
CA VAL A 70 -8.35 -9.19 -1.27
C VAL A 70 -9.47 -9.51 -0.29
N VAL A 71 -10.34 -8.54 0.03
CA VAL A 71 -11.45 -8.68 0.99
C VAL A 71 -12.78 -8.94 0.27
N GLU A 72 -13.09 -8.13 -0.74
CA GLU A 72 -14.32 -8.20 -1.52
C GLU A 72 -14.02 -8.76 -2.92
N PRO A 73 -14.79 -9.74 -3.41
CA PRO A 73 -14.69 -10.16 -4.80
C PRO A 73 -15.11 -9.01 -5.71
N TRP A 74 -14.31 -8.69 -6.73
CA TRP A 74 -14.71 -7.74 -7.78
C TRP A 74 -15.98 -8.26 -8.47
N LYS A 75 -17.01 -7.42 -8.52
CA LYS A 75 -18.29 -7.70 -9.16
C LYS A 75 -18.36 -7.07 -10.53
#